data_AF-A0A2A5SR59-F1
#
_entry.id   AF-A0A2A5SR59-F1
#
_cell.length_a   1.000
_cell.length_b   1.000
_cell.length_c   1.000
_cell.angle_alpha   90.00
_cell.angle_beta   90.00
_cell.angle_gamma   90.00
#
_symmetry.space_group_name_H-M   'P 1'
#
loop_
_entity.id
_entity.type
_entity.pdbx_description
1 polymer ?
#
loop_
_entity_poly.entity_id
_entity_poly.type
_entity_poly.pdbx_seq_one_letter_code
_entity_poly.pdbx_strand_id
1 'polypeptide(L)'
;MESRKKVASIILGLVLLLQYIVTPVGVIAEALTDGSVNTTISLSQLKIDESETKTDLTSFNLTLKVEKPIEQNETVIIDLNSSINTPSEDNKTKSTTDFTANENKLTVVVAANSNNELNINFSVLKEKLKDLNQLTATLNNQKVSVDLPTTDSTTDSTENSTSTSESKSTSNSELSTNSSESKSQSTSESKKEQTK
;
A
#
# COMPACT_ATOMS: atom_id res chain seq x y z
N MET A 1 3.67 -20.25 -79.43
CA MET A 1 3.91 -19.00 -78.66
C MET A 1 3.06 -19.03 -77.38
N GLU A 2 3.15 -20.10 -76.57
CA GLU A 2 2.18 -20.36 -75.48
C GLU A 2 2.81 -20.69 -74.12
N SER A 3 4.12 -20.98 -74.08
CA SER A 3 4.81 -21.32 -72.84
C SER A 3 5.34 -20.10 -72.07
N ARG A 4 5.50 -18.94 -72.73
CA ARG A 4 5.99 -17.71 -72.08
C ARG A 4 4.90 -16.91 -71.34
N LYS A 5 3.62 -17.18 -71.61
CA LYS A 5 2.49 -16.50 -70.94
C LYS A 5 2.11 -17.14 -69.60
N LYS A 6 2.40 -18.44 -69.40
CA LYS A 6 2.08 -19.14 -68.15
C LYS A 6 3.04 -18.79 -67.00
N VAL A 7 4.31 -18.52 -67.30
CA VAL A 7 5.32 -18.19 -66.28
C VAL A 7 5.11 -16.79 -65.69
N ALA A 8 4.74 -15.81 -66.52
CA ALA A 8 4.46 -14.45 -66.06
C ALA A 8 3.23 -14.38 -65.12
N SER A 9 2.24 -15.25 -65.34
CA SER A 9 1.02 -15.29 -64.50
C SER A 9 1.26 -15.88 -63.11
N ILE A 10 2.22 -16.81 -62.96
CA ILE A 10 2.53 -17.44 -61.67
C ILE A 10 3.34 -16.48 -60.79
N ILE A 11 4.28 -15.73 -61.38
CA ILE A 11 5.11 -14.77 -60.63
C ILE A 11 4.26 -13.59 -60.14
N LEU A 12 3.32 -13.09 -60.95
CA LEU A 12 2.44 -11.99 -60.54
C LEU A 12 1.45 -12.42 -59.43
N GLY A 13 0.98 -13.66 -59.44
CA GLY A 13 0.14 -14.21 -58.37
C GLY A 13 0.88 -14.41 -57.04
N LEU A 14 2.18 -14.75 -57.10
CA LEU A 14 3.02 -14.90 -55.90
C LEU A 14 3.35 -13.56 -55.23
N VAL A 15 3.53 -12.49 -56.02
CA VAL A 15 3.81 -11.14 -55.50
C VAL A 15 2.59 -10.55 -54.77
N LEU A 16 1.36 -10.89 -55.19
CA LEU A 16 0.14 -10.45 -54.51
C LEU A 16 -0.12 -11.19 -53.18
N LEU A 17 0.29 -12.46 -53.06
CA LEU A 17 0.21 -13.21 -51.79
C LEU A 17 1.21 -12.71 -50.74
N LEU A 18 2.36 -12.17 -51.16
CA LEU A 18 3.38 -11.64 -50.26
C LEU A 18 3.00 -10.30 -49.60
N GLN A 19 2.05 -9.54 -50.15
CA GLN A 19 1.58 -8.31 -49.51
C GLN A 19 0.51 -8.54 -48.43
N TYR A 20 0.00 -9.77 -48.29
CA TYR A 20 -1.06 -10.09 -47.32
C TYR A 20 -0.55 -10.64 -45.97
N ILE A 21 0.77 -10.73 -45.79
CA ILE A 21 1.41 -11.13 -44.51
C ILE A 21 2.08 -9.94 -43.82
N VAL A 22 1.71 -8.72 -44.20
CA VAL A 22 1.88 -7.58 -43.29
C VAL A 22 0.59 -7.52 -42.47
N THR A 23 0.44 -8.48 -41.55
CA THR A 23 -0.18 -8.09 -40.29
C THR A 23 0.58 -6.85 -39.84
N PRO A 24 -0.08 -5.77 -39.42
CA PRO A 24 0.59 -4.91 -38.48
C PRO A 24 0.97 -5.86 -37.35
N VAL A 25 2.25 -6.22 -37.26
CA VAL A 25 2.88 -6.43 -35.97
C VAL A 25 2.49 -5.16 -35.27
N GLY A 26 1.45 -5.25 -34.45
CA GLY A 26 1.14 -4.24 -33.48
C GLY A 26 2.46 -4.11 -32.75
N VAL A 27 3.20 -3.09 -33.14
CA VAL A 27 4.19 -2.49 -32.28
C VAL A 27 3.35 -2.12 -31.08
N ILE A 28 3.32 -3.02 -30.11
CA ILE A 28 3.33 -2.60 -28.73
C ILE A 28 4.70 -1.93 -28.63
N ALA A 29 4.79 -0.72 -29.18
CA ALA A 29 5.63 0.29 -28.61
C ALA A 29 5.17 0.27 -27.17
N GLU A 30 6.03 -0.25 -26.30
CA GLU A 30 6.02 0.12 -24.90
C GLU A 30 5.83 1.63 -24.93
N ALA A 31 4.61 2.07 -24.64
CA ALA A 31 4.35 3.42 -24.23
C ALA A 31 5.00 3.50 -22.85
N LEU A 32 6.34 3.59 -22.83
CA LEU A 32 7.06 4.33 -21.83
C LEU A 32 6.66 5.78 -22.07
N THR A 33 5.44 6.12 -21.69
CA THR A 33 5.01 7.50 -21.58
C THR A 33 5.94 8.15 -20.58
N ASP A 34 6.76 9.05 -21.13
CA ASP A 34 7.39 10.20 -20.50
C ASP A 34 7.04 10.36 -19.02
N GLY A 35 8.03 10.11 -18.15
CA GLY A 35 8.63 11.16 -17.32
C GLY A 35 7.75 11.99 -16.38
N SER A 36 6.46 11.69 -16.25
CA SER A 36 5.60 12.22 -15.20
C SER A 36 5.57 11.17 -14.10
N VAL A 37 6.36 11.38 -13.04
CA VAL A 37 6.19 10.65 -11.79
C VAL A 37 4.71 10.64 -11.43
N ASN A 38 4.04 9.50 -11.59
CA ASN A 38 2.62 9.41 -11.33
C ASN A 38 2.41 9.68 -9.84
N THR A 39 1.92 10.88 -9.52
CA THR A 39 1.68 11.31 -8.14
C THR A 39 0.39 10.75 -7.56
N THR A 40 -0.38 9.98 -8.34
CA THR A 40 -1.67 9.44 -7.91
C THR A 40 -1.50 8.29 -6.94
N ILE A 41 -0.40 7.53 -7.06
CA ILE A 41 -0.08 6.39 -6.22
C ILE A 41 1.09 6.78 -5.31
N SER A 42 0.89 6.64 -3.99
CA SER A 42 1.87 6.98 -2.97
C SER A 42 2.14 5.82 -2.02
N LEU A 43 3.33 5.83 -1.41
CA LEU A 43 3.63 4.95 -0.29
C LEU A 43 3.05 5.58 0.97
N SER A 44 2.21 4.83 1.67
CA SER A 44 1.59 5.29 2.92
C SER A 44 2.37 4.78 4.13
N GLN A 45 2.64 3.48 4.18
CA GLN A 45 3.24 2.86 5.35
C GLN A 45 3.91 1.52 5.03
N LEU A 46 4.96 1.20 5.78
CA LEU A 46 5.55 -0.15 5.84
C LEU A 46 5.57 -0.60 7.31
N LYS A 47 5.15 -1.84 7.56
CA LYS A 47 5.09 -2.44 8.91
C LYS A 47 5.56 -3.90 8.86
N ILE A 48 6.07 -4.38 10.00
CA ILE A 48 6.27 -5.82 10.21
C ILE A 48 4.90 -6.48 10.44
N ASP A 49 4.69 -7.62 9.80
CA ASP A 49 3.56 -8.51 10.05
C ASP A 49 3.92 -9.49 11.15
N GLU A 50 3.46 -9.21 12.37
CA GLU A 50 3.70 -10.05 13.56
C GLU A 50 2.97 -11.40 13.50
N SER A 51 2.10 -11.63 12.51
CA SER A 51 1.41 -12.91 12.33
C SER A 51 2.27 -13.98 11.63
N GLU A 52 3.47 -13.63 11.15
CA GLU A 52 4.37 -14.62 10.54
C GLU A 52 4.83 -15.64 11.58
N THR A 53 4.61 -16.91 11.27
CA THR A 53 4.93 -18.02 12.17
C THR A 53 6.23 -18.73 11.77
N LYS A 54 6.74 -18.50 10.55
CA LYS A 54 7.98 -19.09 10.08
C LYS A 54 9.19 -18.42 10.75
N THR A 55 10.06 -19.24 11.31
CA THR A 55 11.18 -18.77 12.14
C THR A 55 12.32 -18.15 11.34
N ASP A 56 12.42 -18.46 10.05
CA ASP A 56 13.45 -18.00 9.12
C ASP A 56 13.04 -16.77 8.29
N LEU A 57 11.75 -16.39 8.31
CA LEU A 57 11.19 -15.26 7.58
C LEU A 57 10.71 -14.16 8.52
N THR A 58 10.78 -12.93 8.02
CA THR A 58 10.01 -11.80 8.54
C THR A 58 9.05 -11.36 7.44
N SER A 59 7.77 -11.24 7.76
CA SER A 59 6.77 -10.73 6.82
C SER A 59 6.50 -9.26 7.08
N PHE A 60 6.10 -8.56 6.03
CA PHE A 60 5.88 -7.13 6.02
C PHE A 60 4.59 -6.81 5.30
N ASN A 61 3.91 -5.77 5.76
CA ASN A 61 2.75 -5.17 5.12
C ASN A 61 3.13 -3.78 4.61
N LEU A 62 3.10 -3.62 3.29
CA LEU A 62 3.27 -2.33 2.62
C LEU A 62 1.91 -1.80 2.18
N THR A 63 1.57 -0.61 2.62
CA THR A 63 0.35 0.10 2.23
C THR A 63 0.67 1.16 1.19
N LEU A 64 0.00 1.08 0.04
CA LEU A 64 -0.06 2.13 -0.96
C LEU A 64 -1.39 2.87 -0.83
N LYS A 65 -1.38 4.16 -1.18
CA LYS A 65 -2.60 4.96 -1.27
C LYS A 65 -2.78 5.46 -2.70
N VAL A 66 -4.00 5.33 -3.21
CA VAL A 66 -4.39 5.85 -4.52
C VAL A 66 -5.27 7.08 -4.30
N GLU A 67 -4.68 8.27 -4.46
CA GLU A 67 -5.32 9.55 -4.11
C GLU A 67 -6.51 9.89 -5.01
N LYS A 68 -6.49 9.42 -6.26
CA LYS A 68 -7.58 9.61 -7.24
C LYS A 68 -7.77 8.33 -8.04
N PRO A 69 -9.02 8.01 -8.45
CA PRO A 69 -9.26 6.90 -9.36
C PRO A 69 -8.36 6.98 -10.59
N ILE A 70 -7.66 5.89 -10.91
CA ILE A 70 -6.90 5.77 -12.16
C ILE A 70 -7.82 5.23 -13.28
N GLU A 71 -7.66 5.72 -14.51
CA GLU A 71 -8.59 5.38 -15.61
C GLU A 71 -8.35 3.98 -16.20
N GLN A 72 -7.12 3.51 -16.13
CA GLN A 72 -6.67 2.22 -16.65
C GLN A 72 -5.76 1.54 -15.64
N ASN A 73 -5.54 0.23 -15.78
CA ASN A 73 -4.59 -0.47 -14.94
C ASN A 73 -3.20 0.15 -15.09
N GLU A 74 -2.52 0.30 -13.97
CA GLU A 74 -1.18 0.85 -13.89
C GLU A 74 -0.24 -0.12 -13.21
N THR A 75 0.99 -0.20 -13.71
CA THR A 75 2.05 -0.98 -13.06
C THR A 75 3.01 -0.05 -12.37
N VAL A 76 3.20 -0.23 -11.06
CA VAL A 76 4.19 0.50 -10.28
C VAL A 76 5.30 -0.42 -9.79
N ILE A 77 6.52 0.09 -9.77
CA ILE A 77 7.70 -0.62 -9.31
C ILE A 77 8.16 0.02 -8.01
N ILE A 78 8.27 -0.78 -6.96
CA ILE A 78 8.71 -0.35 -5.64
C ILE A 78 10.05 -1.01 -5.35
N ASP A 79 11.07 -0.20 -5.13
CA ASP A 79 12.40 -0.65 -4.79
C ASP A 79 12.55 -0.84 -3.27
N LEU A 80 13.14 -1.95 -2.86
CA LEU A 80 13.48 -2.26 -1.47
C LEU A 80 15.00 -2.24 -1.30
N ASN A 81 15.46 -1.89 -0.10
CA ASN A 81 16.88 -1.95 0.27
C ASN A 81 17.35 -3.37 0.67
N SER A 82 16.50 -4.39 0.52
CA SER A 82 16.84 -5.79 0.70
C SER A 82 16.15 -6.64 -0.37
N SER A 83 16.77 -7.76 -0.74
CA SER A 83 16.13 -8.72 -1.64
C SER A 83 15.04 -9.50 -0.89
N ILE A 84 13.88 -9.61 -1.50
CA ILE A 84 12.71 -10.28 -0.96
C ILE A 84 12.58 -11.72 -1.49
N ASN A 85 11.67 -12.48 -0.88
CA ASN A 85 11.32 -13.81 -1.35
C ASN A 85 10.23 -13.74 -2.42
N THR A 86 10.15 -14.77 -3.26
CA THR A 86 8.98 -15.00 -4.10
C THR A 86 7.74 -15.10 -3.21
N PRO A 87 6.62 -14.44 -3.56
CA PRO A 87 5.47 -14.39 -2.68
C PRO A 87 4.83 -15.77 -2.57
N SER A 88 4.57 -16.21 -1.33
CA SER A 88 3.80 -17.42 -1.06
C SER A 88 2.30 -17.18 -1.31
N GLU A 89 1.51 -18.25 -1.35
CA GLU A 89 0.05 -18.13 -1.46
C GLU A 89 -0.57 -17.40 -0.25
N ASP A 90 0.02 -17.53 0.94
CA ASP A 90 -0.41 -16.75 2.12
C ASP A 90 -0.18 -15.25 1.91
N ASN A 91 0.99 -14.87 1.40
CA ASN A 91 1.31 -13.48 1.08
C ASN A 91 0.32 -12.89 0.07
N LYS A 92 0.02 -13.63 -1.00
CA LYS A 92 -0.96 -13.21 -2.01
C LYS A 92 -2.36 -13.06 -1.43
N THR A 93 -2.80 -14.02 -0.61
CA THR A 93 -4.14 -14.00 0.00
C THR A 93 -4.32 -12.85 0.98
N LYS A 94 -3.25 -12.44 1.68
CA LYS A 94 -3.25 -11.28 2.58
C LYS A 94 -3.19 -9.94 1.85
N SER A 95 -2.79 -9.94 0.58
CA SER A 95 -2.67 -8.73 -0.24
C SER A 95 -4.01 -8.37 -0.88
N THR A 96 -4.25 -7.07 -1.09
CA THR A 96 -5.50 -6.58 -1.74
C THR A 96 -5.30 -6.26 -3.21
N THR A 97 -4.10 -6.45 -3.73
CA THR A 97 -3.72 -6.16 -5.11
C THR A 97 -2.74 -7.22 -5.61
N ASP A 98 -2.76 -7.48 -6.90
CA ASP A 98 -1.82 -8.39 -7.54
C ASP A 98 -0.43 -7.78 -7.60
N PHE A 99 0.56 -8.59 -7.26
CA PHE A 99 1.96 -8.20 -7.31
C PHE A 99 2.87 -9.38 -7.62
N THR A 100 4.06 -9.06 -8.10
CA THR A 100 5.16 -9.98 -8.25
C THR A 100 6.39 -9.44 -7.53
N ALA A 101 7.27 -10.35 -7.11
CA ALA A 101 8.53 -10.02 -6.47
C ALA A 101 9.68 -10.55 -7.31
N ASN A 102 10.67 -9.71 -7.55
CA ASN A 102 11.92 -10.09 -8.20
C ASN A 102 13.08 -9.35 -7.50
N GLU A 103 14.05 -10.11 -6.97
CA GLU A 103 15.17 -9.58 -6.20
C GLU A 103 14.70 -8.61 -5.11
N ASN A 104 14.98 -7.32 -5.24
CA ASN A 104 14.60 -6.27 -4.29
C ASN A 104 13.46 -5.38 -4.82
N LYS A 105 12.68 -5.85 -5.81
CA LYS A 105 11.62 -5.08 -6.47
C LYS A 105 10.27 -5.76 -6.31
N LEU A 106 9.26 -4.97 -5.93
CA LEU A 106 7.85 -5.34 -6.04
C LEU A 106 7.28 -4.67 -7.29
N THR A 107 6.70 -5.47 -8.18
CA THR A 107 5.93 -4.96 -9.34
C THR A 107 4.46 -5.18 -9.05
N VAL A 108 3.70 -4.08 -8.94
CA VAL A 108 2.33 -4.07 -8.43
C VAL A 108 1.40 -3.60 -9.52
N VAL A 109 0.28 -4.30 -9.72
CA VAL A 109 -0.73 -3.92 -10.69
C VAL A 109 -1.89 -3.24 -9.96
N VAL A 110 -1.94 -1.91 -10.07
CA VAL A 110 -3.06 -1.11 -9.57
C VAL A 110 -4.18 -1.17 -10.60
N ALA A 111 -5.36 -1.62 -10.19
CA ALA A 111 -6.50 -1.79 -11.09
C ALA A 111 -7.15 -0.44 -11.44
N ALA A 112 -7.75 -0.37 -12.63
CA ALA A 112 -8.57 0.76 -13.03
C ALA A 112 -9.69 1.03 -11.99
N ASN A 113 -9.98 2.31 -11.75
CA ASN A 113 -10.94 2.82 -10.78
C ASN A 113 -10.60 2.54 -9.31
N SER A 114 -9.41 2.02 -8.99
CA SER A 114 -8.92 1.97 -7.61
C SER A 114 -8.77 3.38 -7.04
N ASN A 115 -9.38 3.64 -5.90
CA ASN A 115 -9.29 4.90 -5.15
C ASN A 115 -9.15 4.65 -3.64
N ASN A 116 -8.58 3.50 -3.30
CA ASN A 116 -8.51 2.95 -1.97
C ASN A 116 -7.06 2.71 -1.54
N GLU A 117 -6.90 2.31 -0.29
CA GLU A 117 -5.64 1.76 0.19
C GLU A 117 -5.43 0.36 -0.36
N LEU A 118 -4.23 0.11 -0.88
CA LEU A 118 -3.79 -1.21 -1.33
C LEU A 118 -2.76 -1.75 -0.35
N ASN A 119 -2.91 -3.01 0.03
CA ASN A 119 -2.00 -3.69 0.92
C ASN A 119 -1.27 -4.79 0.17
N ILE A 120 0.04 -4.85 0.38
CA ILE A 120 0.92 -5.88 -0.15
C ILE A 120 1.62 -6.53 1.01
N ASN A 121 1.38 -7.81 1.18
CA ASN A 121 2.08 -8.64 2.14
C ASN A 121 3.23 -9.36 1.43
N PHE A 122 4.45 -9.28 1.95
CA PHE A 122 5.59 -10.00 1.40
C PHE A 122 6.54 -10.42 2.52
N SER A 123 7.40 -11.40 2.23
CA SER A 123 8.33 -11.95 3.21
C SER A 123 9.78 -11.80 2.77
N VAL A 124 10.66 -11.69 3.75
CA VAL A 124 12.11 -11.62 3.57
C VAL A 124 12.79 -12.61 4.50
N LEU A 125 13.75 -13.37 3.99
CA LEU A 125 14.63 -14.21 4.80
C LEU A 125 15.38 -13.34 5.80
N LYS A 126 15.34 -13.73 7.08
CA LYS A 126 16.02 -13.02 8.16
C LYS A 126 17.52 -12.85 7.89
N GLU A 127 18.15 -13.81 7.21
CA GLU A 127 19.55 -13.70 6.76
C GLU A 127 19.81 -12.43 5.95
N LYS A 128 18.89 -12.08 5.04
CA LYS A 128 19.00 -10.89 4.18
C LYS A 128 18.72 -9.58 4.91
N LEU A 129 18.32 -9.65 6.18
CA LEU A 129 17.99 -8.53 7.04
C LEU A 129 19.06 -8.27 8.11
N LYS A 130 20.02 -9.18 8.31
CA LYS A 130 20.99 -9.11 9.42
C LYS A 130 21.85 -7.85 9.44
N ASP A 131 22.20 -7.33 8.26
CA ASP A 131 23.04 -6.14 8.12
C ASP A 131 22.22 -4.85 7.94
N LEU A 132 20.90 -4.92 8.15
CA LEU A 132 19.97 -3.82 7.96
C LEU A 132 19.35 -3.42 9.30
N ASN A 133 19.40 -2.13 9.62
CA ASN A 133 18.65 -1.57 10.75
C ASN A 133 17.18 -1.30 10.38
N GLN A 134 16.91 -1.06 9.10
CA GLN A 134 15.58 -0.74 8.58
C GLN A 134 15.37 -1.41 7.23
N LEU A 135 14.13 -1.88 7.00
CA LEU A 135 13.67 -2.17 5.65
C LEU A 135 12.99 -0.91 5.10
N THR A 136 13.41 -0.47 3.92
CA THR A 136 12.91 0.75 3.26
C THR A 136 12.33 0.41 1.91
N ALA A 137 11.12 0.88 1.64
CA ALA A 137 10.47 0.86 0.33
C ALA A 137 10.54 2.25 -0.31
N THR A 138 10.87 2.29 -1.59
CA THR A 138 10.99 3.52 -2.39
C THR A 138 10.11 3.42 -3.64
N LEU A 139 9.31 4.45 -3.88
CA LEU A 139 8.49 4.61 -5.08
C LEU A 139 8.65 6.06 -5.54
N ASN A 140 9.22 6.27 -6.73
CA ASN A 140 9.59 7.60 -7.21
C ASN A 140 10.47 8.32 -6.16
N ASN A 141 10.05 9.49 -5.67
CA ASN A 141 10.77 10.27 -4.65
C ASN A 141 10.27 9.99 -3.22
N GLN A 142 9.37 9.03 -3.03
CA GLN A 142 8.76 8.70 -1.74
C GLN A 142 9.46 7.51 -1.10
N LYS A 143 9.56 7.55 0.24
CA LYS A 143 10.16 6.49 1.04
C LYS A 143 9.34 6.24 2.29
N VAL A 144 9.15 4.97 2.62
CA VAL A 144 8.63 4.52 3.92
C VAL A 144 9.57 3.44 4.45
N SER A 145 9.81 3.43 5.76
CA SER A 145 10.70 2.49 6.41
C SER A 145 10.07 1.88 7.65
N VAL A 146 10.57 0.71 8.03
CA VAL A 146 10.28 0.08 9.32
C VAL A 146 11.59 -0.37 9.96
N ASP A 147 11.73 -0.12 11.26
CA ASP A 147 12.87 -0.59 12.04
C ASP A 147 12.81 -2.11 12.16
N LEU A 148 13.96 -2.74 11.92
CA LEU A 148 14.14 -4.18 12.06
C LEU A 148 14.58 -4.48 13.49
N PRO A 149 14.05 -5.55 14.11
CA PRO A 149 14.48 -5.94 15.44
C PRO A 149 15.97 -6.30 15.39
N THR A 150 16.78 -5.56 16.14
CA THR A 150 18.21 -5.84 16.30
C THR A 150 18.38 -7.10 17.15
N THR A 151 19.30 -7.97 16.77
CA THR A 151 19.61 -9.21 17.52
C THR A 151 20.27 -8.96 18.88
N ASP A 152 20.62 -7.71 19.22
CA ASP A 152 21.12 -7.35 20.54
C ASP A 152 19.98 -7.02 21.50
N SER A 153 19.26 -8.05 21.93
CA SER A 153 18.32 -7.93 23.05
C SER A 153 18.22 -9.26 23.78
N THR A 154 19.16 -9.48 24.70
CA THR A 154 18.88 -10.28 25.89
C THR A 154 17.73 -9.59 26.62
N THR A 155 16.51 -10.10 26.47
CA THR A 155 15.33 -9.60 27.16
C THR A 155 15.41 -9.99 28.63
N ASP A 156 15.92 -9.08 29.46
CA ASP A 156 15.43 -8.95 30.84
C ASP A 156 14.09 -8.21 30.76
N SER A 157 13.02 -8.92 31.09
CA SER A 157 11.69 -8.34 31.23
C SER A 157 11.71 -7.26 32.31
N THR A 158 11.28 -6.04 31.99
CA THR A 158 10.68 -5.16 33.00
C THR A 158 9.54 -4.38 32.40
N GLU A 159 8.36 -4.61 32.97
CA GLU A 159 7.11 -3.94 32.68
C GLU A 159 7.15 -2.44 33.05
N ASN A 160 6.16 -1.72 32.50
CA ASN A 160 5.51 -0.52 33.04
C ASN A 160 6.09 0.86 32.64
N SER A 161 5.33 1.64 31.87
CA SER A 161 4.46 2.70 32.43
C SER A 161 3.74 3.53 31.37
N THR A 162 2.42 3.57 31.51
CA THR A 162 1.48 4.59 31.03
C THR A 162 1.96 6.01 31.33
N SER A 163 1.89 6.93 30.36
CA SER A 163 2.09 8.36 30.58
C SER A 163 0.86 9.16 30.14
N THR A 164 -0.03 9.39 31.09
CA THR A 164 -1.06 10.43 31.06
C THR A 164 -0.36 11.78 31.30
N SER A 165 -0.47 12.71 30.36
CA SER A 165 0.10 14.06 30.52
C SER A 165 -0.93 14.99 31.16
N GLU A 166 -0.82 15.21 32.48
CA GLU A 166 -1.46 16.34 33.17
C GLU A 166 -0.48 17.51 33.25
N SER A 167 -0.85 18.65 32.68
CA SER A 167 -0.14 19.92 32.89
C SER A 167 -0.86 20.77 33.94
N LYS A 168 -0.10 21.00 35.00
CA LYS A 168 -0.32 21.77 36.21
C LYS A 168 -0.40 23.28 35.93
N SER A 169 -1.39 23.95 36.51
CA SER A 169 -1.34 25.37 36.83
C SER A 169 -1.76 25.58 38.28
N THR A 170 -0.78 25.98 39.11
CA THR A 170 -0.92 26.46 40.48
C THR A 170 -1.12 27.97 40.50
N SER A 171 -2.06 28.50 41.29
CA SER A 171 -1.87 29.71 42.12
C SER A 171 -3.04 29.93 43.09
N ASN A 172 -2.67 30.30 44.32
CA ASN A 172 -3.47 30.53 45.53
C ASN A 172 -4.40 31.76 45.46
N SER A 173 -5.49 31.77 46.23
CA SER A 173 -5.63 32.54 47.49
C SER A 173 -7.08 32.95 47.81
N GLU A 174 -7.47 32.61 49.04
CA GLU A 174 -8.33 33.34 50.00
C GLU A 174 -9.87 33.46 49.86
N LEU A 175 -10.47 33.15 51.01
CA LEU A 175 -11.85 33.32 51.44
C LEU A 175 -12.36 34.77 51.33
N SER A 176 -13.63 34.92 50.98
CA SER A 176 -14.54 35.72 51.82
C SER A 176 -16.01 35.41 51.59
N THR A 177 -16.70 35.34 52.73
CA THR A 177 -18.13 35.12 52.97
C THR A 177 -19.00 36.27 52.47
N ASN A 178 -20.19 35.97 51.94
CA ASN A 178 -21.39 36.65 52.44
C ASN A 178 -22.67 35.86 52.17
N SER A 179 -23.45 35.67 53.23
CA SER A 179 -24.80 35.11 53.26
C SER A 179 -25.81 36.14 52.78
N SER A 180 -26.84 35.71 52.05
CA SER A 180 -28.14 36.38 51.99
C SER A 180 -29.22 35.34 51.71
N GLU A 181 -29.88 35.00 52.80
CA GLU A 181 -31.07 34.18 52.96
C GLU A 181 -32.29 34.84 52.31
N SER A 182 -33.13 34.07 51.59
CA SER A 182 -34.58 34.01 51.85
C SER A 182 -35.38 33.24 50.79
N LYS A 183 -36.23 32.36 51.33
CA LYS A 183 -37.59 31.99 50.90
C LYS A 183 -37.78 30.73 50.04
N SER A 184 -38.05 29.66 50.78
CA SER A 184 -38.80 28.46 50.38
C SER A 184 -40.08 28.77 49.61
N GLN A 185 -40.38 27.96 48.58
CA GLN A 185 -41.68 27.32 48.48
C GLN A 185 -41.57 26.00 47.70
N SER A 186 -41.78 24.92 48.45
CA SER A 186 -42.15 23.58 47.99
C SER A 186 -43.51 23.63 47.28
N THR A 187 -43.69 22.91 46.17
CA THR A 187 -44.55 21.71 46.15
C THR A 187 -44.49 21.00 44.80
N SER A 188 -44.44 19.67 44.95
CA SER A 188 -44.43 18.61 43.96
C SER A 188 -45.78 18.37 43.28
N GLU A 189 -45.69 17.46 42.30
CA GLU A 189 -46.68 16.46 41.86
C GLU A 189 -47.58 16.72 40.64
N SER A 190 -47.36 15.83 39.65
CA SER A 190 -48.32 14.91 39.00
C SER A 190 -49.65 15.50 38.49
N LYS A 191 -50.10 15.20 37.26
CA LYS A 191 -50.40 13.85 36.77
C LYS A 191 -50.97 13.98 35.34
N LYS A 192 -50.52 13.09 34.45
CA LYS A 192 -51.30 12.27 33.50
C LYS A 192 -52.60 12.86 32.93
N GLU A 193 -52.77 12.90 31.61
CA GLU A 193 -53.87 12.17 30.96
C GLU A 193 -53.63 11.99 29.46
N GLN A 194 -54.41 11.07 28.91
CA GLN A 194 -54.20 10.19 27.78
C GLN A 194 -55.22 10.52 26.68
N THR A 195 -55.01 9.91 25.52
CA THR A 195 -56.00 9.57 24.47
C THR A 195 -56.40 10.67 23.49
N LYS A 196 -56.13 10.42 22.20
CA LYS A 196 -57.15 9.83 21.31
C LYS A 196 -56.50 9.00 20.21
#